data_AF-A0A650MIB8-F1
#
_entry.id   AF-A0A650MIB8-F1
#
_cell.length_a   1.000
_cell.length_b   1.000
_cell.length_c   1.000
_cell.angle_alpha   90.00
_cell.angle_beta   90.00
_cell.angle_gamma   90.00
#
_symmetry.space_group_name_H-M   'P 1'
#
loop_
_entity.id
_entity.type
_entity.pdbx_description
1 polymer ?
#
loop_
_entity_poly.entity_id
_entity_poly.type
_entity_poly.pdbx_seq_one_letter_code
_entity_poly.pdbx_strand_id
1 'polypeptide(L)'
;MNENKDEFKWVLRSYKIIRKIYNFISNYINKINEKMKDKYSARTIGLWSSVIALFLIVYMLFVYPYLGISDDGSFSRNMRHFGIDHIGENREDNYFNYYNRRYMVSPEKAFIGEKGISSVNIFIKIALNLDKIFTKDSFFDMRFMGLVYTILFIPAFFIIVTHAAKRVNNFTEGVIIGILGIIIFSDVSYTTYFCSFYSELLVFICFLLCICSALSFNNKDSDILWLILYTISGVILITSEKQYLVLGIFLGILSVRFIFMERKVLYKALCVFVSMILFFSFLWSSSNLESNFTLSSKYNAMTRGILLQSKNPEETLKEFGIDSNYSVLADTNTNDFYPLTTGANESLNNGFFDKYNSIDIIKYYIKHPISMVYMLNIASKEAFNTRISYSGNYEKEAGFNPKAKSLFWSSWSTFKMQSAPKTIGVVIVLYVLTIILWGNKSRRLFLIDKKGNNMTLEIMMLVIFSGLYQAIQAIVMSGDSELNKHIFIFSLSIDLLIYFCFSGIFHKLNIIQNGGE
;
A
#
# COMPACT_ATOMS: atom_id res chain seq x y z
N MET A 1 -21.96 52.96 0.22
CA MET A 1 -21.60 52.90 -1.23
C MET A 1 -20.12 53.19 -1.52
N ASN A 2 -19.33 53.78 -0.62
CA ASN A 2 -17.89 54.00 -0.82
C ASN A 2 -17.01 52.79 -0.42
N GLU A 3 -17.39 52.00 0.59
CA GLU A 3 -16.61 50.80 1.01
C GLU A 3 -16.50 49.73 -0.09
N ASN A 4 -17.58 49.46 -0.84
CA ASN A 4 -17.57 48.52 -1.97
C ASN A 4 -16.64 48.93 -3.13
N LYS A 5 -16.30 50.22 -3.29
CA LYS A 5 -15.40 50.68 -4.36
C LYS A 5 -13.93 50.46 -4.01
N ASP A 6 -13.59 50.53 -2.73
CA ASP A 6 -12.22 50.31 -2.25
C ASP A 6 -11.88 48.82 -2.16
N GLU A 7 -12.83 47.96 -1.75
CA GLU A 7 -12.69 46.51 -1.88
C GLU A 7 -12.48 46.07 -3.34
N PHE A 8 -13.27 46.61 -4.27
CA PHE A 8 -13.15 46.26 -5.69
C PHE A 8 -11.79 46.70 -6.29
N LYS A 9 -11.28 47.87 -5.90
CA LYS A 9 -9.94 48.32 -6.27
C LYS A 9 -8.85 47.42 -5.69
N TRP A 10 -9.00 46.96 -4.44
CA TRP A 10 -8.06 46.06 -3.80
C TRP A 10 -8.02 44.70 -4.51
N VAL A 11 -9.18 44.10 -4.80
CA VAL A 11 -9.29 42.85 -5.58
C VAL A 11 -8.63 42.96 -6.96
N LEU A 12 -8.88 44.06 -7.69
CA LEU A 12 -8.25 44.31 -8.99
C LEU A 12 -6.72 44.46 -8.89
N ARG A 13 -6.22 45.10 -7.83
CA ARG A 13 -4.78 45.29 -7.59
C ARG A 13 -4.13 43.95 -7.23
N SER A 14 -4.76 43.17 -6.36
CA SER A 14 -4.35 41.81 -5.99
C SER A 14 -4.32 40.89 -7.22
N TYR A 15 -5.35 40.91 -8.06
CA TYR A 15 -5.39 40.15 -9.31
C TYR A 15 -4.26 40.54 -10.27
N LYS A 16 -3.98 41.84 -10.45
CA LYS A 16 -2.87 42.31 -11.29
C LYS A 16 -1.51 41.86 -10.74
N ILE A 17 -1.32 41.88 -9.42
CA ILE A 17 -0.09 41.40 -8.76
C ILE A 17 0.06 39.90 -8.99
N ILE A 18 -0.98 39.11 -8.72
CA ILE A 18 -0.98 37.65 -8.94
C ILE A 18 -0.68 37.32 -10.40
N ARG A 19 -1.31 38.02 -11.35
CA ARG A 19 -1.06 37.82 -12.79
C ARG A 19 0.37 38.20 -13.19
N LYS A 20 0.94 39.27 -12.63
CA LYS A 20 2.33 39.66 -12.89
C LYS A 20 3.31 38.61 -12.34
N ILE A 21 3.06 38.09 -11.15
CA ILE A 21 3.83 37.00 -10.54
C ILE A 21 3.72 35.73 -11.39
N TYR A 22 2.51 35.35 -11.79
CA TYR A 22 2.28 34.20 -12.66
C TYR A 22 3.04 34.33 -13.98
N ASN A 23 2.93 35.46 -14.67
CA ASN A 23 3.65 35.70 -15.93
C ASN A 23 5.17 35.65 -15.74
N PHE A 24 5.68 36.20 -14.62
CA PHE A 24 7.10 36.14 -14.30
C PHE A 24 7.58 34.69 -14.09
N ILE A 25 6.86 33.91 -13.28
CA ILE A 25 7.15 32.50 -13.01
C ILE A 25 7.06 31.69 -14.30
N SER A 26 5.99 31.87 -15.09
CA SER A 26 5.79 31.17 -16.35
C SER A 26 6.91 31.48 -17.36
N ASN A 27 7.29 32.74 -17.52
CA ASN A 27 8.42 33.12 -18.38
C ASN A 27 9.74 32.51 -17.90
N TYR A 28 9.96 32.44 -16.59
CA TYR A 28 11.15 31.81 -16.02
C TYR A 28 11.18 30.29 -16.25
N ILE A 29 10.05 29.61 -16.03
CA ILE A 29 9.86 28.18 -16.32
C ILE A 29 10.11 27.89 -17.79
N ASN A 30 9.55 28.70 -18.70
CA ASN A 30 9.74 28.53 -20.14
C ASN A 30 11.21 28.68 -20.54
N LYS A 31 11.92 29.68 -20.01
CA LYS A 31 13.37 29.84 -20.24
C LYS A 31 14.17 28.62 -19.75
N ILE A 32 13.81 28.03 -18.61
CA ILE A 32 14.45 26.80 -18.12
C ILE A 32 14.17 25.65 -19.07
N ASN A 33 12.91 25.47 -19.48
CA ASN A 33 12.51 24.38 -20.37
C ASN A 33 13.19 24.49 -21.73
N GLU A 34 13.30 25.70 -22.31
CA GLU A 34 14.04 25.93 -23.56
C GLU A 34 15.53 25.56 -23.39
N LYS A 35 16.17 26.03 -22.31
CA LYS A 35 17.58 25.72 -22.03
C LYS A 35 17.84 24.23 -21.80
N MET A 36 16.85 23.51 -21.28
CA MET A 36 16.96 22.10 -20.89
C MET A 36 16.34 21.13 -21.89
N LYS A 37 15.77 21.63 -23.00
CA LYS A 37 15.02 20.81 -23.98
C LYS A 37 15.84 19.62 -24.49
N ASP A 38 17.09 19.85 -24.86
CA ASP A 38 17.98 18.81 -25.39
C ASP A 38 18.62 17.93 -24.29
N LYS A 39 18.47 18.33 -23.02
CA LYS A 39 19.04 17.63 -21.86
C LYS A 39 18.02 16.81 -21.09
N TYR A 40 16.73 16.96 -21.42
CA TYR A 40 15.67 16.25 -20.73
C TYR A 40 15.74 14.75 -21.02
N SER A 41 15.77 13.95 -19.94
CA SER A 41 15.65 12.50 -20.02
C SER A 41 14.90 12.02 -18.80
N ALA A 42 13.79 11.32 -19.03
CA ALA A 42 13.00 10.70 -17.96
C ALA A 42 13.84 9.75 -17.10
N ARG A 43 14.85 9.10 -17.70
CA ARG A 43 15.80 8.24 -16.98
C ARG A 43 16.65 9.06 -16.01
N THR A 44 17.10 10.25 -16.42
CA THR A 44 17.88 11.16 -15.58
C THR A 44 17.05 11.67 -14.40
N ILE A 45 15.77 12.00 -14.63
CA ILE A 45 14.82 12.36 -13.55
C ILE A 45 14.66 11.19 -12.57
N GLY A 46 14.44 9.98 -13.08
CA GLY A 46 14.37 8.78 -12.26
C GLY A 46 15.63 8.58 -11.41
N LEU A 47 16.82 8.70 -12.02
CA LEU A 47 18.10 8.52 -11.32
C LEU A 47 18.26 9.52 -10.18
N TRP A 48 18.08 10.82 -10.43
CA TRP A 48 18.21 11.84 -9.40
C TRP A 48 17.17 11.66 -8.28
N SER A 49 15.93 11.32 -8.65
CA SER A 49 14.88 11.07 -7.67
C SER A 49 15.26 9.89 -6.76
N SER A 50 15.78 8.80 -7.34
CA SER A 50 16.25 7.63 -6.60
C SER A 50 17.44 7.92 -5.69
N VAL A 51 18.39 8.76 -6.13
CA VAL A 51 19.53 9.17 -5.28
C VAL A 51 19.04 9.97 -4.07
N ILE A 52 18.11 10.90 -4.28
CA ILE A 52 17.54 11.70 -3.19
C ILE A 52 16.72 10.81 -2.24
N ALA A 53 15.87 9.92 -2.78
CA ALA A 53 15.12 8.95 -1.99
C ALA A 53 16.03 8.04 -1.17
N LEU A 54 17.13 7.54 -1.76
CA LEU A 54 18.13 6.74 -1.06
C LEU A 54 18.77 7.54 0.08
N PHE A 55 19.17 8.79 -0.16
CA PHE A 55 19.75 9.64 0.88
C PHE A 55 18.77 9.84 2.04
N LEU A 56 17.50 10.11 1.76
CA LEU A 56 16.46 10.29 2.78
C LEU A 56 16.22 9.01 3.59
N ILE A 57 16.11 7.86 2.92
CA ILE A 57 15.94 6.57 3.59
C ILE A 57 17.15 6.24 4.46
N VAL A 58 18.37 6.46 3.95
CA VAL A 58 19.60 6.24 4.71
C VAL A 58 19.63 7.14 5.95
N TYR A 59 19.29 8.42 5.79
CA TYR A 59 19.22 9.36 6.89
C TYR A 59 18.19 8.93 7.95
N MET A 60 16.99 8.52 7.54
CA MET A 60 15.93 8.10 8.47
C MET A 60 16.25 6.80 9.22
N LEU A 61 16.83 5.81 8.55
CA LEU A 61 16.99 4.47 9.12
C LEU A 61 18.35 4.24 9.79
N PHE A 62 19.40 4.94 9.36
CA PHE A 62 20.79 4.66 9.75
C PHE A 62 21.48 5.82 10.47
N VAL A 63 20.85 6.99 10.59
CA VAL A 63 21.36 8.13 11.37
C VAL A 63 20.50 8.32 12.61
N TYR A 64 21.12 8.55 13.76
CA TYR A 64 20.42 8.77 15.02
C TYR A 64 19.68 10.13 15.03
N PRO A 65 18.43 10.22 15.52
CA PRO A 65 17.61 9.14 16.09
C PRO A 65 17.06 8.20 15.02
N TYR A 66 17.26 6.89 15.18
CA TYR A 66 16.84 5.90 14.20
C TYR A 66 15.31 5.81 14.15
N LEU A 67 14.76 5.79 12.94
CA LEU A 67 13.32 5.64 12.73
C LEU A 67 12.97 4.20 12.40
N GLY A 68 11.91 3.70 13.02
CA GLY A 68 11.32 2.41 12.72
C GLY A 68 9.86 2.36 13.14
N ILE A 69 9.32 1.16 13.31
CA ILE A 69 7.95 0.94 13.77
C ILE A 69 7.96 -0.01 14.97
N SER A 70 7.12 0.28 15.96
CA SER A 70 6.96 -0.56 17.15
C SER A 70 6.28 -1.90 16.81
N ASP A 71 6.60 -2.95 17.55
CA ASP A 71 5.85 -4.22 17.50
C ASP A 71 4.45 -4.03 18.09
N ASP A 72 3.41 -4.47 17.37
CA ASP A 72 2.02 -4.47 17.84
C ASP A 72 1.56 -5.86 18.34
N GLY A 73 2.51 -6.79 18.50
CA GLY A 73 2.31 -8.21 18.81
C GLY A 73 2.36 -9.11 17.57
N SER A 74 2.19 -8.55 16.37
CA SER A 74 2.14 -9.34 15.14
C SER A 74 3.52 -9.83 14.68
N PHE A 75 4.61 -9.20 15.12
CA PHE A 75 5.97 -9.66 14.77
C PHE A 75 6.25 -11.08 15.26
N SER A 76 5.60 -11.48 16.35
CA SER A 76 5.77 -12.80 16.96
C SER A 76 5.63 -13.96 15.96
N ARG A 77 4.77 -13.82 14.93
CA ARG A 77 4.60 -14.82 13.86
C ARG A 77 5.90 -15.06 13.09
N ASN A 78 6.60 -13.99 12.73
CA ASN A 78 7.83 -14.07 11.95
C ASN A 78 9.06 -14.29 12.84
N MET A 79 9.07 -13.73 14.05
CA MET A 79 10.15 -13.87 15.02
C MET A 79 10.38 -15.32 15.48
N ARG A 80 9.30 -16.05 15.79
CA ARG A 80 9.38 -17.43 16.31
C ARG A 80 10.08 -18.41 15.36
N HIS A 81 9.96 -18.20 14.05
CA HIS A 81 10.60 -19.06 13.04
C HIS A 81 12.12 -19.05 13.11
N PHE A 82 12.70 -18.00 13.70
CA PHE A 82 14.14 -17.80 13.80
C PHE A 82 14.62 -17.74 15.25
N GLY A 83 13.74 -18.00 16.23
CA GLY A 83 14.06 -17.89 17.65
C GLY A 83 14.42 -16.46 18.06
N ILE A 84 13.84 -15.46 17.39
CA ILE A 84 14.06 -14.05 17.73
C ILE A 84 13.11 -13.68 18.87
N ASP A 85 13.63 -13.03 19.91
CA ASP A 85 12.88 -12.56 21.08
C ASP A 85 13.25 -11.11 21.43
N HIS A 86 12.39 -10.43 22.19
CA HIS A 86 12.69 -9.13 22.78
C HIS A 86 13.78 -9.26 23.86
N ILE A 87 14.63 -8.24 24.03
CA ILE A 87 15.77 -8.28 24.98
C ILE A 87 15.32 -8.15 26.45
N GLY A 88 14.19 -7.47 26.70
CA GLY A 88 13.64 -7.26 28.04
C GLY A 88 12.24 -7.84 28.20
N GLU A 89 11.77 -7.92 29.44
CA GLU A 89 10.42 -8.42 29.77
C GLU A 89 9.35 -7.31 29.83
N ASN A 90 9.76 -6.04 29.83
CA ASN A 90 8.83 -4.92 29.96
C ASN A 90 7.96 -4.78 28.70
N ARG A 91 6.69 -5.16 28.82
CA ARG A 91 5.72 -5.11 27.73
C ARG A 91 5.50 -3.70 27.18
N GLU A 92 5.57 -2.67 28.03
CA GLU A 92 5.37 -1.28 27.58
C GLU A 92 6.52 -0.79 26.71
N ASP A 93 7.72 -1.32 26.89
CA ASP A 93 8.87 -0.99 26.05
C ASP A 93 8.87 -1.84 24.77
N ASN A 94 8.43 -3.10 24.88
CA ASN A 94 8.45 -4.05 23.77
C ASN A 94 7.35 -3.78 22.73
N TYR A 95 6.19 -3.30 23.15
CA TYR A 95 5.01 -3.18 22.29
C TYR A 95 4.47 -1.75 22.22
N PHE A 96 4.03 -1.36 21.01
CA PHE A 96 3.31 -0.13 20.68
C PHE A 96 4.05 1.20 20.90
N ASN A 97 4.76 1.38 22.01
CA ASN A 97 5.24 2.68 22.44
C ASN A 97 6.52 3.12 21.75
N TYR A 98 7.46 2.19 21.54
CA TYR A 98 8.80 2.50 21.04
C TYR A 98 9.21 1.56 19.91
N TYR A 99 10.09 2.05 19.05
CA TYR A 99 10.77 1.22 18.05
C TYR A 99 11.93 0.49 18.72
N ASN A 100 11.92 -0.84 18.65
CA ASN A 100 13.02 -1.67 19.12
C ASN A 100 13.91 -2.05 17.93
N ARG A 101 15.15 -1.57 17.96
CA ARG A 101 16.15 -1.87 16.93
C ARG A 101 16.79 -3.24 17.12
N ARG A 102 17.05 -3.65 18.35
CA ARG A 102 17.79 -4.86 18.68
C ARG A 102 16.90 -5.94 19.27
N TYR A 103 17.08 -7.16 18.80
CA TYR A 103 16.40 -8.36 19.28
C TYR A 103 17.42 -9.43 19.66
N MET A 104 17.09 -10.28 20.61
CA MET A 104 17.91 -11.44 20.96
C MET A 104 17.63 -12.58 19.99
N VAL A 105 18.66 -13.29 19.52
CA VAL A 105 18.51 -14.46 18.65
C VAL A 105 18.92 -15.72 19.41
N SER A 106 17.96 -16.62 19.60
CA SER A 106 18.11 -17.91 20.30
C SER A 106 17.71 -19.05 19.36
N PRO A 107 18.63 -19.57 18.52
CA PRO A 107 18.30 -20.58 17.50
C PRO A 107 17.65 -21.85 18.06
N GLU A 108 17.97 -22.21 19.30
CA GLU A 108 17.36 -23.34 20.03
C GLU A 108 15.86 -23.17 20.32
N LYS A 109 15.36 -21.93 20.33
CA LYS A 109 13.94 -21.61 20.48
C LYS A 109 13.21 -21.46 19.14
N ALA A 110 13.91 -21.63 18.01
CA ALA A 110 13.30 -21.51 16.70
C ALA A 110 12.24 -22.60 16.51
N PHE A 111 11.02 -22.17 16.23
CA PHE A 111 9.88 -23.06 16.00
C PHE A 111 9.36 -22.86 14.58
N ILE A 112 9.45 -23.91 13.76
CA ILE A 112 8.88 -23.96 12.43
C ILE A 112 7.66 -24.88 12.50
N GLY A 113 6.47 -24.30 12.57
CA GLY A 113 5.22 -25.06 12.45
C GLY A 113 5.07 -25.69 11.05
N GLU A 114 4.19 -26.68 10.92
CA GLU A 114 3.86 -27.31 9.62
C GLU A 114 3.22 -26.33 8.62
N LYS A 115 2.65 -25.23 9.10
CA LYS A 115 2.08 -24.12 8.32
C LYS A 115 2.76 -22.80 8.72
N GLY A 116 2.78 -21.84 7.80
CA GLY A 116 3.29 -20.48 8.07
C GLY A 116 4.67 -20.15 7.49
N ILE A 117 5.28 -21.00 6.66
CA ILE A 117 6.46 -20.59 5.88
C ILE A 117 6.01 -19.60 4.80
N SER A 118 6.47 -18.35 4.90
CA SER A 118 6.19 -17.30 3.93
C SER A 118 7.43 -16.85 3.17
N SER A 119 7.23 -16.09 2.10
CA SER A 119 8.34 -15.41 1.41
C SER A 119 9.04 -14.38 2.29
N VAL A 120 8.35 -13.78 3.28
CA VAL A 120 8.93 -12.82 4.24
C VAL A 120 10.08 -13.46 5.01
N ASN A 121 9.93 -14.73 5.42
CA ASN A 121 10.96 -15.46 6.15
C ASN A 121 12.29 -15.55 5.37
N ILE A 122 12.24 -15.61 4.03
CA ILE A 122 13.45 -15.63 3.19
C ILE A 122 14.24 -14.33 3.39
N PHE A 123 13.56 -13.19 3.38
CA PHE A 123 14.19 -11.87 3.53
C PHE A 123 14.68 -11.63 4.96
N ILE A 124 13.95 -12.10 5.97
CA ILE A 124 14.41 -12.08 7.36
C ILE A 124 15.69 -12.90 7.51
N LYS A 125 15.73 -14.10 6.91
CA LYS A 125 16.93 -14.95 6.95
C LYS A 125 18.13 -14.30 6.25
N ILE A 126 17.91 -13.61 5.13
CA ILE A 126 18.96 -12.83 4.45
C ILE A 126 19.46 -11.72 5.39
N ALA A 127 18.56 -10.97 6.03
CA ALA A 127 18.93 -9.90 6.95
C ALA A 127 19.71 -10.42 8.17
N LEU A 128 19.26 -11.52 8.79
CA LEU A 128 19.96 -12.19 9.90
C LEU A 128 21.38 -12.63 9.51
N ASN A 129 21.53 -13.21 8.32
CA ASN A 129 22.83 -13.65 7.84
C ASN A 129 23.76 -12.46 7.57
N LEU A 130 23.23 -11.37 6.99
CA LEU A 130 24.00 -10.15 6.78
C LEU A 130 24.45 -9.56 8.11
N ASP A 131 23.53 -9.37 9.06
CA ASP A 131 23.82 -8.86 10.40
C ASP A 131 24.91 -9.69 11.09
N LYS A 132 24.76 -11.03 11.13
CA LYS A 132 25.75 -11.95 11.70
C LYS A 132 27.15 -11.85 11.08
N ILE A 133 27.25 -11.55 9.78
CA ILE A 133 28.55 -11.35 9.10
C ILE A 133 29.25 -10.09 9.63
N PHE A 134 28.50 -9.03 9.93
CA PHE A 134 29.04 -7.73 10.34
C PHE A 134 29.21 -7.59 11.85
N THR A 135 28.22 -7.99 12.66
CA THR A 135 28.22 -7.79 14.13
C THR A 135 28.90 -8.93 14.88
N LYS A 136 28.69 -10.17 14.43
CA LYS A 136 29.17 -11.43 15.04
C LYS A 136 28.74 -11.60 16.52
N ASP A 137 27.60 -11.05 16.90
CA ASP A 137 27.00 -11.20 18.23
C ASP A 137 25.73 -12.07 18.18
N SER A 138 25.05 -12.18 19.32
CA SER A 138 23.78 -12.91 19.49
C SER A 138 22.55 -12.01 19.36
N PHE A 139 22.73 -10.79 18.83
CA PHE A 139 21.66 -9.82 18.67
C PHE A 139 21.40 -9.59 17.19
N PHE A 140 20.14 -9.40 16.83
CA PHE A 140 19.74 -8.98 15.50
C PHE A 140 19.45 -7.48 15.48
N ASP A 141 20.14 -6.74 14.62
CA ASP A 141 19.85 -5.32 14.35
C ASP A 141 18.89 -5.16 13.17
N MET A 142 17.69 -4.63 13.45
CA MET A 142 16.60 -4.43 12.50
C MET A 142 16.97 -3.51 11.32
N ARG A 143 18.04 -2.71 11.42
CA ARG A 143 18.53 -1.89 10.29
C ARG A 143 19.05 -2.74 9.13
N PHE A 144 19.48 -3.98 9.36
CA PHE A 144 19.84 -4.89 8.26
C PHE A 144 18.61 -5.30 7.44
N MET A 145 17.44 -5.41 8.08
CA MET A 145 16.18 -5.58 7.36
C MET A 145 15.90 -4.36 6.48
N GLY A 146 16.10 -3.16 7.04
CA GLY A 146 15.97 -1.91 6.30
C GLY A 146 16.94 -1.79 5.13
N LEU A 147 18.17 -2.30 5.26
CA LEU A 147 19.15 -2.35 4.19
C LEU A 147 18.70 -3.26 3.04
N VAL A 148 18.24 -4.48 3.35
CA VAL A 148 17.72 -5.42 2.35
C VAL A 148 16.56 -4.80 1.57
N TYR A 149 15.59 -4.22 2.27
CA TYR A 149 14.45 -3.59 1.60
C TYR A 149 14.81 -2.33 0.83
N THR A 150 15.78 -1.54 1.29
CA THR A 150 16.29 -0.36 0.54
C THR A 150 16.90 -0.78 -0.80
N ILE A 151 17.70 -1.86 -0.83
CA ILE A 151 18.31 -2.38 -2.06
C ILE A 151 17.24 -2.81 -3.08
N LEU A 152 16.13 -3.37 -2.60
CA LEU A 152 15.03 -3.82 -3.48
C LEU A 152 14.12 -2.66 -3.91
N PHE A 153 13.87 -1.69 -3.02
CA PHE A 153 12.97 -0.57 -3.24
C PHE A 153 13.53 0.43 -4.26
N ILE A 154 14.80 0.81 -4.16
CA ILE A 154 15.39 1.88 -4.99
C ILE A 154 15.29 1.58 -6.51
N PRO A 155 15.56 0.35 -7.00
CA PRO A 155 15.31 0.00 -8.39
C PRO A 155 13.84 0.10 -8.80
N ALA A 156 12.90 -0.34 -7.95
CA ALA A 156 11.46 -0.23 -8.21
C ALA A 156 11.04 1.25 -8.31
N PHE A 157 11.51 2.08 -7.37
CA PHE A 157 11.28 3.51 -7.34
C PHE A 157 11.87 4.23 -8.56
N PHE A 158 13.08 3.86 -8.97
CA PHE A 158 13.72 4.36 -10.18
C PHE A 158 12.85 4.12 -11.42
N ILE A 159 12.33 2.89 -11.58
CA ILE A 159 11.55 2.49 -12.76
C ILE A 159 10.20 3.19 -12.78
N ILE A 160 9.48 3.26 -11.65
CA ILE A 160 8.16 3.91 -11.61
C ILE A 160 8.25 5.42 -11.88
N VAL A 161 9.25 6.10 -11.32
CA VAL A 161 9.48 7.53 -11.58
C VAL A 161 9.86 7.75 -13.04
N THR A 162 10.74 6.91 -13.60
CA THR A 162 11.11 6.97 -15.02
C THR A 162 9.89 6.81 -15.92
N HIS A 163 8.96 5.89 -15.61
CA HIS A 163 7.75 5.69 -16.42
C HIS A 163 6.76 6.85 -16.31
N ALA A 164 6.59 7.42 -15.12
CA ALA A 164 5.74 8.59 -14.94
C ALA A 164 6.34 9.83 -15.65
N ALA A 165 7.67 10.00 -15.60
CA ALA A 165 8.37 11.11 -16.24
C ALA A 165 8.38 10.98 -17.78
N LYS A 166 8.42 9.75 -18.34
CA LYS A 166 8.32 9.54 -19.81
C LYS A 166 7.05 10.13 -20.44
N ARG A 167 6.03 10.42 -19.66
CA ARG A 167 4.74 10.98 -20.12
C ARG A 167 4.74 12.49 -20.24
N VAL A 168 5.72 13.17 -19.65
CA VAL A 168 5.80 14.62 -19.72
C VAL A 168 6.90 15.03 -20.70
N ASN A 169 6.69 16.15 -21.38
CA ASN A 169 7.59 16.61 -22.44
C ASN A 169 8.59 17.65 -21.93
N ASN A 170 8.23 18.36 -20.86
CA ASN A 170 9.01 19.47 -20.33
C ASN A 170 9.88 19.04 -19.15
N PHE A 171 11.08 19.61 -19.05
CA PHE A 171 12.01 19.33 -17.95
C PHE A 171 11.40 19.66 -16.59
N THR A 172 10.74 20.81 -16.45
CA THR A 172 10.13 21.22 -15.17
C THR A 172 9.02 20.28 -14.72
N GLU A 173 8.20 19.78 -15.65
CA GLU A 173 7.17 18.78 -15.34
C GLU A 173 7.80 17.47 -14.88
N GLY A 174 8.90 17.05 -15.51
CA GLY A 174 9.63 15.85 -15.11
C GLY A 174 10.19 15.99 -13.70
N VAL A 175 10.75 17.16 -13.37
CA VAL A 175 11.21 17.47 -12.00
C VAL A 175 10.05 17.43 -11.00
N ILE A 176 8.89 17.99 -11.33
CA ILE A 176 7.70 17.93 -10.46
C ILE A 176 7.28 16.48 -10.22
N ILE A 177 7.24 15.65 -11.27
CA ILE A 177 6.93 14.22 -11.17
C ILE A 177 7.94 13.52 -10.26
N GLY A 178 9.24 13.79 -10.43
CA GLY A 178 10.29 13.24 -9.57
C GLY A 178 10.09 13.62 -8.10
N ILE A 179 9.89 14.91 -7.81
CA ILE A 179 9.64 15.42 -6.45
C ILE A 179 8.39 14.78 -5.83
N LEU A 180 7.28 14.70 -6.58
CA LEU A 180 6.05 14.05 -6.12
C LEU A 180 6.30 12.58 -5.78
N GLY A 181 7.07 11.87 -6.61
CA GLY A 181 7.45 10.48 -6.34
C GLY A 181 8.20 10.35 -5.00
N ILE A 182 9.18 11.21 -4.74
CA ILE A 182 9.96 11.18 -3.49
C ILE A 182 9.05 11.50 -2.29
N ILE A 183 8.20 12.52 -2.40
CA ILE A 183 7.28 12.93 -1.33
C ILE A 183 6.29 11.80 -0.99
N ILE A 184 5.76 11.10 -1.98
CA ILE A 184 4.73 10.06 -1.76
C ILE A 184 5.38 8.75 -1.27
N PHE A 185 6.34 8.21 -2.02
CA PHE A 185 6.83 6.85 -1.81
C PHE A 185 8.01 6.75 -0.83
N SER A 186 8.68 7.88 -0.53
CA SER A 186 9.73 7.93 0.50
C SER A 186 9.27 8.64 1.77
N ASP A 187 7.96 8.89 1.95
CA ASP A 187 7.41 9.46 3.19
C ASP A 187 7.74 8.57 4.39
N VAL A 188 7.93 9.18 5.55
CA VAL A 188 8.24 8.48 6.80
C VAL A 188 7.25 7.35 7.12
N SER A 189 5.97 7.49 6.74
CA SER A 189 4.96 6.45 6.98
C SER A 189 5.22 5.14 6.23
N TYR A 190 5.93 5.21 5.10
CA TYR A 190 6.37 4.01 4.37
C TYR A 190 7.77 3.60 4.81
N THR A 191 8.67 4.56 5.01
CA THR A 191 10.06 4.27 5.36
C THR A 191 10.20 3.58 6.71
N THR A 192 9.38 3.89 7.71
CA THR A 192 9.49 3.23 9.03
C THR A 192 9.22 1.73 9.00
N TYR A 193 8.46 1.23 8.00
CA TYR A 193 8.24 -0.21 7.82
C TYR A 193 9.50 -0.96 7.34
N PHE A 194 10.55 -0.25 6.88
CA PHE A 194 11.80 -0.88 6.46
C PHE A 194 12.49 -1.59 7.61
N CYS A 195 12.35 -1.05 8.81
CA CYS A 195 12.84 -1.66 10.04
C CYS A 195 11.70 -2.35 10.79
N SER A 196 11.10 -3.37 10.16
CA SER A 196 10.00 -4.13 10.76
C SER A 196 9.97 -5.59 10.28
N PHE A 197 9.28 -6.46 11.04
CA PHE A 197 8.93 -7.82 10.60
C PHE A 197 7.56 -7.90 9.91
N TYR A 198 6.97 -6.76 9.56
CA TYR A 198 5.72 -6.69 8.79
C TYR A 198 5.94 -7.13 7.34
N SER A 199 4.94 -7.78 6.74
CA SER A 199 5.02 -8.20 5.33
C SER A 199 4.73 -7.04 4.36
N GLU A 200 4.07 -5.99 4.87
CA GLU A 200 3.50 -4.87 4.13
C GLU A 200 4.52 -4.19 3.23
N LEU A 201 5.76 -4.04 3.71
CA LEU A 201 6.82 -3.44 2.90
C LEU A 201 7.31 -4.36 1.78
N LEU A 202 7.44 -5.66 2.04
CA LEU A 202 7.80 -6.60 0.98
C LEU A 202 6.72 -6.61 -0.10
N VAL A 203 5.45 -6.60 0.31
CA VAL A 203 4.30 -6.51 -0.58
C VAL A 203 4.31 -5.18 -1.35
N PHE A 204 4.62 -4.06 -0.69
CA PHE A 204 4.79 -2.76 -1.36
C PHE A 204 5.79 -2.85 -2.51
N ILE A 205 7.00 -3.33 -2.21
CA ILE A 205 8.10 -3.41 -3.18
C ILE A 205 7.73 -4.36 -4.32
N CYS A 206 7.22 -5.55 -4.02
CA CYS A 206 6.83 -6.53 -5.04
C CYS A 206 5.66 -6.02 -5.90
N PHE A 207 4.68 -5.34 -5.31
CA PHE A 207 3.56 -4.76 -6.05
C PHE A 207 4.04 -3.66 -7.01
N LEU A 208 4.93 -2.79 -6.55
CA LEU A 208 5.60 -1.81 -7.42
C LEU A 208 6.38 -2.49 -8.55
N LEU A 209 7.14 -3.55 -8.26
CA LEU A 209 7.93 -4.27 -9.28
C LEU A 209 7.03 -4.96 -10.31
N CYS A 210 5.89 -5.52 -9.91
CA CYS A 210 4.89 -6.05 -10.83
C CYS A 210 4.35 -4.95 -11.77
N ILE A 211 3.95 -3.80 -11.22
CA ILE A 211 3.46 -2.65 -12.00
C ILE A 211 4.56 -2.14 -12.94
N CYS A 212 5.77 -1.95 -12.44
CA CYS A 212 6.93 -1.47 -13.19
C CYS A 212 7.30 -2.40 -14.34
N SER A 213 7.33 -3.71 -14.08
CA SER A 213 7.60 -4.72 -15.09
C SER A 213 6.53 -4.70 -16.18
N ALA A 214 5.25 -4.64 -15.77
CA ALA A 214 4.13 -4.57 -16.70
C ALA A 214 4.17 -3.30 -17.58
N LEU A 215 4.47 -2.13 -17.01
CA LEU A 215 4.63 -0.87 -17.77
C LEU A 215 5.83 -0.89 -18.73
N SER A 216 6.78 -1.80 -18.54
CA SER A 216 8.03 -1.85 -19.31
C SER A 216 7.96 -2.68 -20.59
N PHE A 217 6.84 -3.37 -20.87
CA PHE A 217 6.65 -4.28 -22.02
C PHE A 217 6.54 -3.61 -23.40
N ASN A 218 7.39 -2.63 -23.68
CA ASN A 218 7.44 -1.87 -24.93
C ASN A 218 8.77 -2.04 -25.70
N ASN A 219 9.77 -2.73 -25.12
CA ASN A 219 11.13 -2.83 -25.67
C ASN A 219 11.47 -4.28 -26.04
N LYS A 220 11.47 -4.57 -27.36
CA LYS A 220 11.59 -5.91 -27.95
C LYS A 220 12.74 -6.79 -27.41
N ASP A 221 13.82 -6.20 -26.91
CA ASP A 221 15.02 -6.94 -26.47
C ASP A 221 15.04 -7.26 -24.97
N SER A 222 14.32 -6.49 -24.12
CA SER A 222 14.35 -6.65 -22.65
C SER A 222 13.10 -7.30 -22.06
N ASP A 223 12.10 -7.64 -22.89
CA ASP A 223 10.78 -8.07 -22.41
C ASP A 223 10.81 -9.38 -21.61
N ILE A 224 11.77 -10.28 -21.87
CA ILE A 224 11.92 -11.52 -21.08
C ILE A 224 12.38 -11.20 -19.64
N LEU A 225 13.29 -10.24 -19.47
CA LEU A 225 13.76 -9.83 -18.13
C LEU A 225 12.62 -9.22 -17.32
N TRP A 226 11.79 -8.39 -17.96
CA TRP A 226 10.59 -7.83 -17.32
C TRP A 226 9.57 -8.92 -16.97
N LEU A 227 9.41 -9.94 -17.82
CA LEU A 227 8.53 -11.06 -17.55
C LEU A 227 9.04 -11.89 -16.36
N ILE A 228 10.35 -12.12 -16.26
CA ILE A 228 10.99 -12.81 -15.11
C ILE A 228 10.78 -11.99 -13.83
N LEU A 229 11.06 -10.68 -13.88
CA LEU A 229 10.91 -9.80 -12.72
C LEU A 229 9.45 -9.71 -12.26
N TYR A 230 8.50 -9.63 -13.20
CA TYR A 230 7.06 -9.70 -12.92
C TYR A 230 6.68 -11.00 -12.21
N THR A 231 7.20 -12.12 -12.70
CA THR A 231 6.90 -13.45 -12.15
C THR A 231 7.47 -13.62 -10.75
N ILE A 232 8.76 -13.33 -10.55
CA ILE A 232 9.43 -13.45 -9.26
C ILE A 232 8.74 -12.56 -8.22
N SER A 233 8.48 -11.29 -8.57
CA SER A 233 7.81 -10.34 -7.67
C SER A 233 6.38 -10.78 -7.36
N GLY A 234 5.65 -11.29 -8.36
CA GLY A 234 4.29 -11.81 -8.18
C GLY A 234 4.25 -13.03 -7.26
N VAL A 235 5.16 -13.99 -7.43
CA VAL A 235 5.25 -15.16 -6.56
C VAL A 235 5.57 -14.75 -5.13
N ILE A 236 6.56 -13.88 -4.91
CA ILE A 236 6.92 -13.39 -3.57
C ILE A 236 5.73 -12.68 -2.91
N LEU A 237 5.01 -11.84 -3.66
CA LEU A 237 3.83 -11.13 -3.16
C LEU A 237 2.72 -12.10 -2.75
N ILE A 238 2.38 -13.09 -3.58
CA ILE A 238 1.30 -14.05 -3.31
C ILE A 238 1.64 -14.94 -2.11
N THR A 239 2.91 -15.30 -1.96
CA THR A 239 3.41 -16.21 -0.91
C THR A 239 3.85 -15.48 0.37
N SER A 240 3.66 -14.17 0.44
CA SER A 240 4.02 -13.36 1.62
C SER A 240 3.02 -13.56 2.77
N GLU A 241 1.72 -13.45 2.49
CA GLU A 241 0.67 -13.69 3.46
C GLU A 241 -0.63 -14.10 2.78
N LYS A 242 -1.47 -14.82 3.52
CA LYS A 242 -2.76 -15.31 3.01
C LYS A 242 -3.67 -14.20 2.52
N GLN A 243 -3.61 -12.99 3.09
CA GLN A 243 -4.45 -11.88 2.65
C GLN A 243 -4.21 -11.48 1.17
N TYR A 244 -2.99 -11.70 0.65
CA TYR A 244 -2.62 -11.29 -0.70
C TYR A 244 -2.88 -12.34 -1.79
N LEU A 245 -3.43 -13.51 -1.44
CA LEU A 245 -3.58 -14.63 -2.37
C LEU A 245 -4.36 -14.25 -3.66
N VAL A 246 -5.45 -13.46 -3.53
CA VAL A 246 -6.31 -13.10 -4.68
C VAL A 246 -5.61 -12.15 -5.64
N LEU A 247 -4.59 -11.42 -5.20
CA LEU A 247 -3.76 -10.61 -6.10
C LEU A 247 -3.06 -11.47 -7.15
N GLY A 248 -2.80 -12.75 -6.86
CA GLY A 248 -2.29 -13.71 -7.84
C GLY A 248 -3.24 -13.98 -9.00
N ILE A 249 -4.56 -13.95 -8.75
CA ILE A 249 -5.56 -14.06 -9.80
C ILE A 249 -5.51 -12.82 -10.70
N PHE A 250 -5.46 -11.61 -10.10
CA PHE A 250 -5.38 -10.36 -10.88
C PHE A 250 -4.10 -10.29 -11.72
N LEU A 251 -2.95 -10.65 -11.14
CA LEU A 251 -1.68 -10.71 -11.85
C LEU A 251 -1.69 -11.79 -12.94
N GLY A 252 -2.34 -12.93 -12.70
CA GLY A 252 -2.52 -14.01 -13.69
C GLY A 252 -3.39 -13.61 -14.87
N ILE A 253 -4.48 -12.88 -14.63
CA ILE A 253 -5.34 -12.32 -15.70
C ILE A 253 -4.52 -11.32 -16.54
N LEU A 254 -3.73 -10.47 -15.90
CA LEU A 254 -2.85 -9.55 -16.61
C LEU A 254 -1.73 -10.28 -17.38
N SER A 255 -1.19 -11.40 -16.91
CA SER A 255 -0.20 -12.16 -17.69
C SER A 255 -0.79 -12.84 -18.91
N VAL A 256 -2.07 -13.27 -18.86
CA VAL A 256 -2.79 -13.78 -20.03
C VAL A 256 -2.89 -12.72 -21.12
N ARG A 257 -3.07 -11.44 -20.75
CA ARG A 257 -3.07 -10.33 -21.70
C ARG A 257 -1.79 -10.26 -22.54
N PHE A 258 -0.63 -10.55 -21.94
CA PHE A 258 0.67 -10.46 -22.63
C PHE A 258 0.78 -11.44 -23.81
N ILE A 259 0.01 -12.53 -23.79
CA ILE A 259 -0.08 -13.52 -24.89
C ILE A 259 -0.61 -12.90 -26.18
N PHE A 260 -1.56 -11.96 -26.04
CA PHE A 260 -2.24 -11.33 -27.17
C PHE A 260 -1.46 -10.17 -27.80
N MET A 261 -0.33 -9.79 -27.21
CA MET A 261 0.59 -8.82 -27.82
C MET A 261 1.29 -9.48 -29.03
N GLU A 262 1.50 -8.71 -30.11
CA GLU A 262 2.17 -9.21 -31.32
C GLU A 262 3.65 -9.54 -31.06
N ARG A 263 3.92 -10.79 -30.65
CA ARG A 263 5.23 -11.30 -30.22
C ARG A 263 5.51 -12.72 -30.74
N LYS A 264 6.77 -13.14 -30.64
CA LYS A 264 7.25 -14.49 -31.02
C LYS A 264 6.52 -15.60 -30.22
N VAL A 265 6.39 -16.80 -30.80
CA VAL A 265 5.73 -17.96 -30.16
C VAL A 265 6.33 -18.31 -28.80
N LEU A 266 7.67 -18.27 -28.67
CA LEU A 266 8.36 -18.53 -27.41
C LEU A 266 7.92 -17.57 -26.30
N TYR A 267 7.72 -16.28 -26.60
CA TYR A 267 7.24 -15.31 -25.62
C TYR A 267 5.81 -15.63 -25.14
N LYS A 268 4.94 -16.06 -26.06
CA LYS A 268 3.58 -16.48 -25.72
C LYS A 268 3.57 -17.72 -24.81
N ALA A 269 4.42 -18.70 -25.11
CA ALA A 269 4.58 -19.89 -24.27
C ALA A 269 5.08 -19.51 -22.86
N LEU A 270 6.04 -18.59 -22.76
CA LEU A 270 6.49 -18.06 -21.47
C LEU A 270 5.36 -17.34 -20.72
N CYS A 271 4.52 -16.55 -21.38
CA CYS A 271 3.38 -15.89 -20.71
C CYS A 271 2.35 -16.89 -20.16
N VAL A 272 2.10 -17.99 -20.87
CA VAL A 272 1.26 -19.10 -20.37
C VAL A 272 1.89 -19.74 -19.13
N PHE A 273 3.19 -20.02 -19.20
CA PHE A 273 3.94 -20.59 -18.07
C PHE A 273 3.92 -19.68 -16.84
N VAL A 274 4.09 -18.36 -17.03
CA VAL A 274 3.96 -17.37 -15.94
C VAL A 274 2.57 -17.38 -15.34
N SER A 275 1.52 -17.41 -16.17
CA SER A 275 0.13 -17.46 -15.70
C SER A 275 -0.12 -18.73 -14.87
N MET A 276 0.45 -19.87 -15.28
CA MET A 276 0.39 -21.13 -14.52
C MET A 276 1.15 -21.02 -13.20
N ILE A 277 2.37 -20.48 -13.17
CA ILE A 277 3.14 -20.30 -11.93
C ILE A 277 2.38 -19.44 -10.92
N LEU A 278 1.80 -18.32 -11.36
CA LEU A 278 1.03 -17.44 -10.47
C LEU A 278 -0.22 -18.15 -9.93
N PHE A 279 -0.90 -18.93 -10.75
CA PHE A 279 -2.04 -19.74 -10.33
C PHE A 279 -1.65 -20.84 -9.32
N PHE A 280 -0.56 -21.57 -9.57
CA PHE A 280 -0.06 -22.57 -8.63
C PHE A 280 0.43 -21.94 -7.31
N SER A 281 1.01 -20.74 -7.37
CA SER A 281 1.42 -19.98 -6.18
C SER A 281 0.20 -19.57 -5.34
N PHE A 282 -0.91 -19.20 -5.99
CA PHE A 282 -2.19 -18.96 -5.32
C PHE A 282 -2.71 -20.23 -4.62
N LEU A 283 -2.71 -21.38 -5.31
CA LEU A 283 -3.15 -22.65 -4.74
C LEU A 283 -2.28 -23.05 -3.54
N TRP A 284 -0.96 -22.97 -3.69
CA TRP A 284 -0.02 -23.27 -2.62
C TRP A 284 -0.24 -22.38 -1.39
N SER A 285 -0.42 -21.07 -1.60
CA SER A 285 -0.63 -20.10 -0.52
C SER A 285 -1.95 -20.35 0.23
N SER A 286 -3.00 -20.75 -0.48
CA SER A 286 -4.30 -21.09 0.12
C SER A 286 -4.19 -22.23 1.14
N SER A 287 -3.37 -23.25 0.82
CA SER A 287 -3.20 -24.46 1.63
C SER A 287 -2.18 -24.32 2.76
N ASN A 288 -1.09 -23.57 2.54
CA ASN A 288 0.08 -23.58 3.43
C ASN A 288 0.23 -22.33 4.31
N LEU A 289 -0.35 -21.19 3.93
CA LEU A 289 -0.29 -19.97 4.73
C LEU A 289 -1.41 -19.94 5.77
N GLU A 290 -1.04 -19.52 6.98
CA GLU A 290 -1.97 -19.25 8.06
C GLU A 290 -2.74 -17.95 7.80
N SER A 291 -3.98 -17.90 8.30
CA SER A 291 -4.78 -16.69 8.22
C SER A 291 -4.32 -15.70 9.29
N ASN A 292 -4.13 -14.44 8.90
CA ASN A 292 -3.89 -13.40 9.88
C ASN A 292 -5.12 -13.09 10.73
N PHE A 293 -6.31 -13.37 10.20
CA PHE A 293 -7.59 -13.22 10.89
C PHE A 293 -7.82 -14.38 11.83
N THR A 294 -8.13 -14.03 13.08
CA THR A 294 -8.35 -14.97 14.20
C THR A 294 -9.84 -15.08 14.53
N LEU A 295 -10.19 -15.87 15.54
CA LEU A 295 -11.55 -15.88 16.08
C LEU A 295 -11.97 -14.49 16.60
N SER A 296 -11.03 -13.71 17.15
CA SER A 296 -11.24 -12.33 17.54
C SER A 296 -11.61 -11.45 16.34
N SER A 297 -10.94 -11.64 15.20
CA SER A 297 -11.31 -10.93 13.96
C SER A 297 -12.72 -11.30 13.51
N LYS A 298 -13.09 -12.60 13.57
CA LYS A 298 -14.45 -13.06 13.26
C LYS A 298 -15.51 -12.40 14.14
N TYR A 299 -15.22 -12.27 15.44
CA TYR A 299 -16.08 -11.55 16.38
C TYR A 299 -16.27 -10.09 15.96
N ASN A 300 -15.16 -9.38 15.73
CA ASN A 300 -15.16 -7.97 15.34
C ASN A 300 -15.88 -7.77 13.98
N ALA A 301 -15.84 -8.73 13.06
CA ALA A 301 -16.59 -8.66 11.81
C ALA A 301 -18.11 -8.57 12.02
N MET A 302 -18.64 -9.30 13.02
CA MET A 302 -20.05 -9.23 13.37
C MET A 302 -20.37 -7.97 14.18
N THR A 303 -19.66 -7.73 15.29
CA THR A 303 -20.00 -6.67 16.25
C THR A 303 -19.65 -5.26 15.77
N ARG A 304 -18.45 -5.13 15.20
CA ARG A 304 -17.85 -3.87 14.73
C ARG A 304 -17.93 -3.69 13.21
N GLY A 305 -18.52 -4.64 12.50
CA GLY A 305 -18.80 -4.56 11.06
C GLY A 305 -20.30 -4.50 10.77
N ILE A 306 -20.99 -5.62 11.00
CA ILE A 306 -22.42 -5.75 10.67
C ILE A 306 -23.30 -4.95 11.63
N LEU A 307 -23.15 -5.19 12.95
CA LEU A 307 -24.01 -4.59 13.97
C LEU A 307 -23.75 -3.09 14.16
N LEU A 308 -22.49 -2.66 14.02
CA LEU A 308 -22.07 -1.25 14.18
C LEU A 308 -22.91 -0.26 13.36
N GLN A 309 -23.36 -0.66 12.17
CA GLN A 309 -24.13 0.19 11.26
C GLN A 309 -25.63 -0.13 11.25
N SER A 310 -26.05 -1.18 11.96
CA SER A 310 -27.44 -1.62 11.94
C SER A 310 -28.33 -0.67 12.75
N LYS A 311 -29.46 -0.27 12.14
CA LYS A 311 -30.49 0.51 12.85
C LYS A 311 -31.25 -0.33 13.87
N ASN A 312 -31.39 -1.63 13.62
CA ASN A 312 -32.04 -2.59 14.50
C ASN A 312 -31.17 -3.85 14.60
N PRO A 313 -30.22 -3.88 15.56
CA PRO A 313 -29.31 -5.01 15.75
C PRO A 313 -30.04 -6.35 15.97
N GLU A 314 -31.20 -6.36 16.62
CA GLU A 314 -31.97 -7.58 16.88
C GLU A 314 -32.51 -8.22 15.61
N GLU A 315 -33.09 -7.43 14.70
CA GLU A 315 -33.55 -7.91 13.39
C GLU A 315 -32.38 -8.38 12.53
N THR A 316 -31.26 -7.66 12.59
CA THR A 316 -30.04 -8.04 11.85
C THR A 316 -29.50 -9.39 12.31
N LEU A 317 -29.47 -9.65 13.62
CA LEU A 317 -29.05 -10.95 14.16
C LEU A 317 -30.00 -12.08 13.74
N LYS A 318 -31.31 -11.82 13.66
CA LYS A 318 -32.28 -12.79 13.15
C LYS A 318 -32.01 -13.20 11.70
N GLU A 319 -31.50 -12.31 10.85
CA GLU A 319 -31.10 -12.67 9.46
C GLU A 319 -29.98 -13.72 9.42
N PHE A 320 -29.13 -13.78 10.45
CA PHE A 320 -28.08 -14.79 10.61
C PHE A 320 -28.54 -16.00 11.44
N GLY A 321 -29.78 -16.03 11.91
CA GLY A 321 -30.27 -17.07 12.81
C GLY A 321 -29.63 -17.04 14.21
N ILE A 322 -29.19 -15.85 14.64
CA ILE A 322 -28.61 -15.58 15.95
C ILE A 322 -29.69 -15.00 16.88
N ASP A 323 -29.67 -15.39 18.15
CA ASP A 323 -30.59 -14.87 19.17
C ASP A 323 -30.41 -13.34 19.33
N SER A 324 -31.53 -12.61 19.38
CA SER A 324 -31.56 -11.15 19.55
C SER A 324 -30.92 -10.66 20.85
N ASN A 325 -30.79 -11.51 21.87
CA ASN A 325 -30.06 -11.19 23.11
C ASN A 325 -28.59 -10.85 22.87
N TYR A 326 -27.99 -11.33 21.77
CA TYR A 326 -26.62 -10.98 21.38
C TYR A 326 -26.48 -9.55 20.85
N SER A 327 -27.58 -8.79 20.71
CA SER A 327 -27.54 -7.38 20.30
C SER A 327 -26.76 -6.50 21.28
N VAL A 328 -26.63 -6.92 22.55
CA VAL A 328 -25.80 -6.26 23.58
C VAL A 328 -24.32 -6.22 23.19
N LEU A 329 -23.88 -7.10 22.29
CA LEU A 329 -22.51 -7.13 21.75
C LEU A 329 -22.29 -6.14 20.59
N ALA A 330 -23.30 -5.34 20.23
CA ALA A 330 -23.08 -4.29 19.23
C ALA A 330 -22.05 -3.27 19.74
N ASP A 331 -21.14 -2.86 18.85
CA ASP A 331 -20.07 -1.89 19.14
C ASP A 331 -18.98 -2.35 20.13
N THR A 332 -19.03 -3.59 20.63
CA THR A 332 -17.96 -4.15 21.48
C THR A 332 -16.82 -4.74 20.64
N ASN A 333 -15.59 -4.48 21.05
CA ASN A 333 -14.38 -5.03 20.43
C ASN A 333 -13.65 -6.01 21.37
N THR A 334 -12.75 -6.82 20.83
CA THR A 334 -12.01 -7.84 21.61
C THR A 334 -10.99 -7.29 22.60
N ASN A 335 -10.64 -6.01 22.50
CA ASN A 335 -9.72 -5.31 23.40
C ASN A 335 -10.44 -4.59 24.55
N ASP A 336 -11.78 -4.52 24.51
CA ASP A 336 -12.57 -3.97 25.60
C ASP A 336 -12.48 -4.90 26.82
N PHE A 337 -12.54 -4.34 28.02
CA PHE A 337 -12.35 -5.03 29.31
C PHE A 337 -13.35 -6.16 29.61
N TYR A 338 -14.29 -6.44 28.70
CA TYR A 338 -15.26 -7.52 28.84
C TYR A 338 -14.64 -8.87 28.43
N PRO A 339 -14.60 -9.88 29.33
CA PRO A 339 -13.92 -11.16 29.12
C PRO A 339 -14.63 -12.10 28.13
N LEU A 340 -15.51 -11.58 27.27
CA LEU A 340 -16.37 -12.40 26.41
C LEU A 340 -15.60 -13.11 25.28
N THR A 341 -14.35 -12.71 24.99
CA THR A 341 -13.59 -13.15 23.81
C THR A 341 -12.48 -14.14 24.09
N THR A 342 -12.14 -14.42 25.35
CA THR A 342 -11.34 -15.60 25.67
C THR A 342 -12.19 -16.84 25.40
N GLY A 343 -11.68 -17.80 24.62
CA GLY A 343 -12.37 -19.02 24.17
C GLY A 343 -12.88 -19.98 25.28
N ALA A 344 -13.11 -19.48 26.49
CA ALA A 344 -13.64 -20.16 27.66
C ALA A 344 -15.17 -20.04 27.81
N ASN A 345 -15.85 -19.15 27.07
CA ASN A 345 -17.32 -19.07 27.11
C ASN A 345 -17.95 -19.99 26.05
N GLU A 346 -18.23 -21.24 26.42
CA GLU A 346 -18.94 -22.21 25.56
C GLU A 346 -20.24 -21.64 24.97
N SER A 347 -20.90 -20.73 25.70
CA SER A 347 -22.13 -20.06 25.26
C SER A 347 -21.97 -19.21 24.00
N LEU A 348 -20.80 -18.63 23.71
CA LEU A 348 -20.56 -17.87 22.47
C LEU A 348 -20.19 -18.78 21.29
N ASN A 349 -19.58 -19.92 21.56
CA ASN A 349 -19.31 -20.91 20.52
C ASN A 349 -20.62 -21.50 20.00
N ASN A 350 -21.56 -21.82 20.89
CA ASN A 350 -22.84 -22.42 20.58
C ASN A 350 -23.96 -21.37 20.58
N GLY A 351 -24.32 -20.86 19.40
CA GLY A 351 -25.41 -19.89 19.21
C GLY A 351 -24.97 -18.54 18.63
N PHE A 352 -23.67 -18.26 18.59
CA PHE A 352 -23.12 -17.06 17.95
C PHE A 352 -22.08 -17.43 16.88
N PHE A 353 -20.92 -17.97 17.25
CA PHE A 353 -19.84 -18.23 16.28
C PHE A 353 -20.17 -19.35 15.28
N ASP A 354 -21.00 -20.33 15.62
CA ASP A 354 -21.42 -21.42 14.74
C ASP A 354 -22.46 -20.99 13.68
N LYS A 355 -23.17 -19.87 13.91
CA LYS A 355 -24.28 -19.40 13.08
C LYS A 355 -23.88 -18.68 11.80
N TYR A 356 -22.64 -18.24 11.69
CA TYR A 356 -22.17 -17.51 10.53
C TYR A 356 -20.73 -17.85 10.15
N ASN A 357 -20.44 -17.69 8.88
CA ASN A 357 -19.09 -17.67 8.34
C ASN A 357 -18.88 -16.42 7.47
N SER A 358 -17.69 -16.26 6.93
CA SER A 358 -17.35 -15.13 6.08
C SER A 358 -18.22 -15.01 4.81
N ILE A 359 -18.71 -16.13 4.27
CA ILE A 359 -19.59 -16.13 3.09
C ILE A 359 -20.95 -15.53 3.45
N ASP A 360 -21.46 -15.81 4.64
CA ASP A 360 -22.73 -15.25 5.10
C ASP A 360 -22.62 -13.74 5.35
N ILE A 361 -21.48 -13.28 5.87
CA ILE A 361 -21.16 -11.85 5.97
C ILE A 361 -21.13 -11.19 4.57
N ILE A 362 -20.50 -11.84 3.57
CA ILE A 362 -20.50 -11.35 2.19
C ILE A 362 -21.92 -11.26 1.64
N LYS A 363 -22.75 -12.30 1.83
CA LYS A 363 -24.15 -12.30 1.39
C LYS A 363 -24.95 -11.16 2.03
N TYR A 364 -24.71 -10.88 3.31
CA TYR A 364 -25.33 -9.75 4.00
C TYR A 364 -24.97 -8.42 3.34
N TYR A 365 -23.69 -8.14 3.11
CA TYR A 365 -23.28 -6.89 2.45
C TYR A 365 -23.77 -6.75 1.01
N ILE A 366 -23.96 -7.87 0.29
CA ILE A 366 -24.59 -7.86 -1.04
C ILE A 366 -26.08 -7.48 -0.94
N LYS A 367 -26.80 -7.99 0.06
CA LYS A 367 -28.22 -7.66 0.31
C LYS A 367 -28.39 -6.23 0.86
N HIS A 368 -27.40 -5.74 1.59
CA HIS A 368 -27.40 -4.44 2.27
C HIS A 368 -26.25 -3.55 1.77
N PRO A 369 -26.31 -3.05 0.52
CA PRO A 369 -25.18 -2.32 -0.08
C PRO A 369 -24.87 -0.99 0.64
N ILE A 370 -25.85 -0.37 1.28
CA ILE A 370 -25.64 0.86 2.07
C ILE A 370 -24.71 0.58 3.26
N SER A 371 -24.87 -0.57 3.92
CA SER A 371 -24.00 -1.04 4.99
C SER A 371 -22.55 -1.21 4.52
N MET A 372 -22.39 -1.76 3.31
CA MET A 372 -21.07 -1.92 2.71
C MET A 372 -20.42 -0.58 2.37
N VAL A 373 -21.18 0.37 1.80
CA VAL A 373 -20.69 1.73 1.51
C VAL A 373 -20.28 2.47 2.80
N TYR A 374 -21.03 2.29 3.88
CA TYR A 374 -20.67 2.84 5.19
C TYR A 374 -19.33 2.28 5.68
N MET A 375 -19.14 0.96 5.63
CA MET A 375 -17.87 0.34 6.03
C MET A 375 -16.72 0.72 5.11
N LEU A 376 -16.94 0.83 3.80
CA LEU A 376 -15.95 1.34 2.84
C LEU A 376 -15.58 2.80 3.11
N ASN A 377 -16.51 3.61 3.62
CA ASN A 377 -16.22 4.97 4.04
C ASN A 377 -15.32 5.01 5.28
N ILE A 378 -15.52 4.09 6.24
CA ILE A 378 -14.60 3.93 7.39
C ILE A 378 -13.23 3.45 6.91
N ALA A 379 -13.18 2.41 6.08
CA ALA A 379 -11.94 1.91 5.50
C ALA A 379 -11.20 2.98 4.68
N SER A 380 -11.92 3.85 3.98
CA SER A 380 -11.32 4.99 3.29
C SER A 380 -10.71 5.98 4.28
N LYS A 381 -11.34 6.25 5.43
CA LYS A 381 -10.75 7.12 6.45
C LYS A 381 -9.45 6.55 7.00
N GLU A 382 -9.44 5.26 7.29
CA GLU A 382 -8.24 4.56 7.79
C GLU A 382 -7.14 4.47 6.71
N ALA A 383 -7.50 4.29 5.43
CA ALA A 383 -6.51 4.22 4.34
C ALA A 383 -5.74 5.54 4.15
N PHE A 384 -6.35 6.68 4.46
CA PHE A 384 -5.63 7.96 4.46
C PHE A 384 -4.77 8.17 5.72
N ASN A 385 -4.94 7.32 6.74
CA ASN A 385 -4.16 7.34 7.98
C ASN A 385 -3.00 6.34 7.94
N THR A 386 -2.00 6.59 7.09
CA THR A 386 -0.82 5.69 6.96
C THR A 386 0.12 5.73 8.15
N ARG A 387 0.02 6.74 9.02
CA ARG A 387 0.83 6.84 10.24
C ARG A 387 0.04 6.23 11.40
N ILE A 388 0.20 4.92 11.59
CA ILE A 388 -0.48 4.14 12.64
C ILE A 388 -0.49 4.90 13.98
N SER A 389 -1.68 5.17 14.50
CA SER A 389 -1.88 6.03 15.68
C SER A 389 -1.37 5.46 16.99
N TYR A 390 -1.34 4.14 17.10
CA TYR A 390 -0.91 3.45 18.31
C TYR A 390 0.57 3.06 18.31
N SER A 391 1.34 3.39 17.26
CA SER A 391 2.72 2.95 17.07
C SER A 391 3.72 4.11 17.16
N GLY A 392 4.78 3.93 17.96
CA GLY A 392 5.92 4.85 18.04
C GLY A 392 6.98 4.60 16.99
N ASN A 393 7.68 5.66 16.57
CA ASN A 393 8.76 5.59 15.57
C ASN A 393 10.18 5.67 16.13
N TYR A 394 10.32 6.01 17.41
CA TYR A 394 11.61 6.28 18.04
C TYR A 394 11.96 5.20 19.06
N GLU A 395 13.27 4.94 19.21
CA GLU A 395 13.82 4.21 20.35
C GLU A 395 13.53 4.97 21.65
N LYS A 396 13.41 4.23 22.77
CA LYS A 396 13.20 4.83 24.10
C LYS A 396 14.36 5.73 24.51
N GLU A 397 15.58 5.34 24.15
CA GLU A 397 16.82 6.07 24.40
C GLU A 397 16.87 7.43 23.70
N ALA A 398 16.07 7.63 22.65
CA ALA A 398 15.94 8.92 21.98
C ALA A 398 15.24 9.98 22.82
N GLY A 399 14.67 9.63 23.98
CA GLY A 399 14.09 10.56 24.95
C GLY A 399 12.73 11.14 24.54
N PHE A 400 12.10 10.58 23.50
CA PHE A 400 10.74 10.95 23.11
C PHE A 400 9.69 10.24 23.96
N ASN A 401 8.49 10.83 24.05
CA ASN A 401 7.36 10.24 24.75
C ASN A 401 6.91 8.92 24.09
N PRO A 402 6.23 8.02 24.83
CA PRO A 402 5.58 6.84 24.26
C PRO A 402 4.72 7.18 23.04
N LYS A 403 4.79 6.35 22.00
CA LYS A 403 4.04 6.51 20.73
C LYS A 403 4.39 7.79 19.96
N ALA A 404 5.54 8.41 20.24
CA ALA A 404 6.01 9.55 19.48
C ALA A 404 6.24 9.17 18.02
N LYS A 405 5.78 10.02 17.11
CA LYS A 405 5.89 9.83 15.67
C LYS A 405 6.80 10.88 15.06
N SER A 406 7.60 10.48 14.08
CA SER A 406 8.51 11.41 13.42
C SER A 406 7.77 12.41 12.52
N LEU A 407 8.09 13.69 12.65
CA LEU A 407 7.64 14.76 11.76
C LEU A 407 8.62 15.00 10.59
N PHE A 408 9.82 14.43 10.66
CA PHE A 408 10.79 14.54 9.60
C PHE A 408 10.31 13.77 8.37
N TRP A 409 10.29 14.45 7.22
CA TRP A 409 9.86 13.88 5.93
C TRP A 409 8.47 13.20 5.97
N SER A 410 7.52 13.80 6.71
CA SER A 410 6.15 13.31 6.85
C SER A 410 5.11 14.11 6.05
N SER A 411 5.52 14.82 4.99
CA SER A 411 4.67 15.79 4.30
C SER A 411 3.43 15.14 3.68
N TRP A 412 3.61 13.97 3.04
CA TRP A 412 2.52 13.28 2.35
C TRP A 412 1.53 12.68 3.34
N SER A 413 2.04 11.95 4.34
CA SER A 413 1.19 11.34 5.36
C SER A 413 0.48 12.38 6.23
N THR A 414 1.11 13.52 6.52
CA THR A 414 0.49 14.62 7.26
C THR A 414 -0.61 15.29 6.43
N PHE A 415 -0.37 15.51 5.13
CA PHE A 415 -1.38 16.02 4.21
C PHE A 415 -2.62 15.09 4.16
N LYS A 416 -2.42 13.77 4.00
CA LYS A 416 -3.52 12.80 4.00
C LYS A 416 -4.30 12.81 5.32
N MET A 417 -3.60 12.91 6.44
CA MET A 417 -4.20 12.91 7.76
C MET A 417 -4.97 14.20 8.07
N GLN A 418 -4.46 15.37 7.68
CA GLN A 418 -5.00 16.66 8.14
C GLN A 418 -5.87 17.37 7.10
N SER A 419 -5.53 17.25 5.81
CA SER A 419 -6.09 18.10 4.75
C SER A 419 -6.90 17.34 3.70
N ALA A 420 -6.50 16.11 3.38
CA ALA A 420 -7.19 15.35 2.35
C ALA A 420 -8.64 15.01 2.78
N PRO A 421 -9.63 15.10 1.88
CA PRO A 421 -10.99 14.66 2.17
C PRO A 421 -11.04 13.12 2.23
N LYS A 422 -11.31 12.60 3.42
CA LYS A 422 -11.23 11.17 3.76
C LYS A 422 -12.57 10.46 3.58
N THR A 423 -13.10 10.44 2.36
CA THR A 423 -14.39 9.80 2.08
C THR A 423 -14.27 8.81 0.94
N ILE A 424 -15.13 7.78 0.95
CA ILE A 424 -15.22 6.84 -0.16
C ILE A 424 -15.57 7.55 -1.49
N GLY A 425 -16.32 8.65 -1.43
CA GLY A 425 -16.65 9.46 -2.60
C GLY A 425 -15.41 10.00 -3.31
N VAL A 426 -14.39 10.45 -2.56
CA VAL A 426 -13.12 10.93 -3.13
C VAL A 426 -12.35 9.81 -3.80
N VAL A 427 -12.33 8.63 -3.19
CA VAL A 427 -11.71 7.43 -3.77
C VAL A 427 -12.41 7.04 -5.08
N ILE A 428 -13.74 7.07 -5.12
CA ILE A 428 -14.51 6.80 -6.35
C ILE A 428 -14.19 7.83 -7.43
N VAL A 429 -14.16 9.13 -7.08
CA VAL A 429 -13.79 10.20 -8.03
C VAL A 429 -12.39 9.98 -8.57
N LEU A 430 -11.42 9.61 -7.72
CA LEU A 430 -10.06 9.27 -8.14
C LEU A 430 -10.05 8.13 -9.14
N TYR A 431 -10.79 7.04 -8.88
CA TYR A 431 -10.85 5.88 -9.77
C TYR A 431 -11.46 6.23 -11.12
N VAL A 432 -12.57 6.97 -11.12
CA VAL A 432 -13.23 7.47 -12.34
C VAL A 432 -12.28 8.39 -13.12
N LEU A 433 -11.59 9.30 -12.43
CA LEU A 433 -10.61 10.19 -13.03
C LEU A 433 -9.46 9.41 -13.69
N THR A 434 -8.92 8.38 -13.02
CA THR A 434 -7.89 7.52 -13.60
C THR A 434 -8.40 6.86 -14.88
N ILE A 435 -9.61 6.29 -14.87
CA ILE A 435 -10.21 5.66 -16.06
C ILE A 435 -10.38 6.69 -17.19
N ILE A 436 -10.77 7.93 -16.90
CA ILE A 436 -10.93 9.00 -17.91
C ILE A 436 -9.57 9.48 -18.45
N LEU A 437 -8.55 9.60 -17.59
CA LEU A 437 -7.22 10.06 -17.98
C LEU A 437 -6.52 9.03 -18.88
N TRP A 438 -6.64 7.76 -18.54
CA TRP A 438 -5.94 6.66 -19.20
C TRP A 438 -6.81 5.89 -20.20
N GLY A 439 -8.11 6.17 -20.24
CA GLY A 439 -9.04 5.67 -21.24
C GLY A 439 -8.74 6.23 -22.62
N ASN A 440 -8.31 5.36 -23.54
CA ASN A 440 -8.17 5.74 -24.95
C ASN A 440 -9.55 5.91 -25.59
N LYS A 441 -9.68 6.86 -26.54
CA LYS A 441 -10.89 7.01 -27.38
C LYS A 441 -11.18 5.75 -28.22
N SER A 442 -10.16 4.93 -28.48
CA SER A 442 -10.32 3.65 -29.15
C SER A 442 -10.95 2.64 -28.18
N ARG A 443 -12.28 2.52 -28.21
CA ARG A 443 -13.10 1.56 -27.44
C ARG A 443 -12.86 0.09 -27.86
N ARG A 444 -11.65 -0.29 -28.24
CA ARG A 444 -11.32 -1.69 -28.51
C ARG A 444 -11.24 -2.43 -27.18
N LEU A 445 -12.03 -3.49 -27.04
CA LEU A 445 -12.07 -4.34 -25.86
C LEU A 445 -10.66 -4.86 -25.50
N PHE A 446 -10.45 -5.12 -24.20
CA PHE A 446 -9.22 -5.56 -23.54
C PHE A 446 -8.39 -6.59 -24.33
N LEU A 447 -9.05 -7.54 -25.01
CA LEU A 447 -8.40 -8.65 -25.74
C LEU A 447 -8.13 -8.35 -27.23
N ILE A 448 -8.70 -7.28 -27.78
CA ILE A 448 -8.66 -6.97 -29.22
C ILE A 448 -7.49 -6.01 -29.54
N ASP A 449 -7.00 -5.27 -28.54
CA ASP A 449 -5.88 -4.33 -28.73
C ASP A 449 -4.51 -5.02 -28.75
N LYS A 450 -4.10 -5.49 -29.93
CA LYS A 450 -2.80 -6.16 -30.15
C LYS A 450 -1.58 -5.25 -29.96
N LYS A 451 -1.76 -3.93 -30.00
CA LYS A 451 -0.66 -2.94 -29.91
C LYS A 451 -0.30 -2.56 -28.48
N GLY A 452 -1.09 -2.97 -27.48
CA GLY A 452 -0.84 -2.65 -26.07
C GLY A 452 -1.10 -1.18 -25.72
N ASN A 453 -1.90 -0.47 -26.53
CA ASN A 453 -2.22 0.94 -26.31
C ASN A 453 -3.00 1.15 -24.99
N ASN A 454 -3.79 0.16 -24.59
CA ASN A 454 -4.56 0.20 -23.34
C ASN A 454 -3.78 -0.31 -22.11
N MET A 455 -2.57 -0.84 -22.27
CA MET A 455 -1.82 -1.55 -21.22
C MET A 455 -1.71 -0.75 -19.91
N THR A 456 -1.47 0.56 -19.98
CA THR A 456 -1.40 1.40 -18.77
C THR A 456 -2.73 1.47 -18.04
N LEU A 457 -3.87 1.60 -18.75
CA LEU A 457 -5.19 1.55 -18.14
C LEU A 457 -5.45 0.19 -17.49
N GLU A 458 -5.10 -0.90 -18.18
CA GLU A 458 -5.27 -2.26 -17.68
C GLU A 458 -4.51 -2.49 -16.36
N ILE A 459 -3.29 -1.94 -16.26
CA ILE A 459 -2.50 -1.93 -15.02
C ILE A 459 -3.15 -1.05 -13.95
N MET A 460 -3.66 0.14 -14.28
CA MET A 460 -4.37 0.99 -13.31
C MET A 460 -5.65 0.31 -12.79
N MET A 461 -6.37 -0.44 -13.64
CA MET A 461 -7.51 -1.24 -13.22
C MET A 461 -7.09 -2.34 -12.25
N LEU A 462 -5.96 -3.01 -12.50
CA LEU A 462 -5.39 -3.97 -11.55
C LEU A 462 -5.10 -3.31 -10.20
N VAL A 463 -4.53 -2.10 -10.18
CA VAL A 463 -4.29 -1.33 -8.95
C VAL A 463 -5.59 -1.03 -8.20
N ILE A 464 -6.62 -0.56 -8.91
CA ILE A 464 -7.96 -0.28 -8.35
C ILE A 464 -8.58 -1.54 -7.74
N PHE A 465 -8.61 -2.64 -8.49
CA PHE A 465 -9.21 -3.89 -8.02
C PHE A 465 -8.44 -4.50 -6.86
N SER A 466 -7.10 -4.38 -6.86
CA SER A 466 -6.25 -4.85 -5.76
C SER A 466 -6.56 -4.10 -4.45
N GLY A 467 -6.67 -2.77 -4.52
CA GLY A 467 -7.02 -1.96 -3.36
C GLY A 467 -8.44 -2.21 -2.84
N LEU A 468 -9.42 -2.26 -3.75
CA LEU A 468 -10.82 -2.56 -3.39
C LEU A 468 -10.96 -3.95 -2.77
N TYR A 469 -10.34 -4.96 -3.37
CA TYR A 469 -10.35 -6.32 -2.82
C TYR A 469 -9.83 -6.34 -1.39
N GLN A 470 -8.69 -5.71 -1.11
CA GLN A 470 -8.11 -5.72 0.22
C GLN A 470 -9.01 -5.00 1.24
N ALA A 471 -9.59 -3.86 0.88
CA ALA A 471 -10.55 -3.16 1.73
C ALA A 471 -11.78 -4.04 2.05
N ILE A 472 -12.36 -4.68 1.04
CA ILE A 472 -13.52 -5.56 1.20
C ILE A 472 -13.16 -6.76 2.08
N GLN A 473 -12.00 -7.38 1.84
CA GLN A 473 -11.53 -8.51 2.63
C GLN A 473 -11.38 -8.12 4.11
N ALA A 474 -10.73 -7.00 4.40
CA ALA A 474 -10.53 -6.53 5.78
C ALA A 474 -11.86 -6.27 6.49
N ILE A 475 -12.82 -5.62 5.81
CA ILE A 475 -14.18 -5.38 6.34
C ILE A 475 -14.88 -6.69 6.67
N VAL A 476 -14.91 -7.64 5.72
CA VAL A 476 -15.62 -8.92 5.88
C VAL A 476 -14.99 -9.78 6.97
N MET A 477 -13.67 -9.72 7.13
CA MET A 477 -12.93 -10.59 8.05
C MET A 477 -12.77 -10.02 9.46
N SER A 478 -12.83 -8.70 9.64
CA SER A 478 -12.49 -8.04 10.91
C SER A 478 -13.34 -6.82 11.29
N GLY A 479 -14.30 -6.41 10.45
CA GLY A 479 -15.08 -5.21 10.71
C GLY A 479 -14.22 -3.96 10.61
N ASP A 480 -14.39 -2.99 11.52
CA ASP A 480 -13.57 -1.77 11.53
C ASP A 480 -12.30 -1.84 12.40
N SER A 481 -12.22 -2.83 13.30
CA SER A 481 -11.29 -2.79 14.44
C SER A 481 -9.84 -3.08 14.06
N GLU A 482 -9.63 -3.86 13.00
CA GLU A 482 -8.30 -4.23 12.50
C GLU A 482 -8.02 -3.65 11.10
N LEU A 483 -8.85 -2.70 10.63
CA LEU A 483 -8.71 -2.13 9.28
C LEU A 483 -7.31 -1.55 9.06
N ASN A 484 -6.78 -0.80 10.03
CA ASN A 484 -5.45 -0.18 9.92
C ASN A 484 -4.29 -1.20 9.74
N LYS A 485 -4.48 -2.47 10.12
CA LYS A 485 -3.49 -3.55 9.90
C LYS A 485 -3.63 -4.19 8.52
N HIS A 486 -4.83 -4.19 7.95
CA HIS A 486 -5.16 -5.02 6.79
C HIS A 486 -5.43 -4.25 5.49
N ILE A 487 -5.34 -2.91 5.47
CA ILE A 487 -5.66 -2.09 4.28
C ILE A 487 -4.45 -1.40 3.62
N PHE A 488 -3.24 -1.91 3.85
CA PHE A 488 -2.02 -1.31 3.33
C PHE A 488 -2.00 -1.13 1.79
N ILE A 489 -2.37 -2.17 1.01
CA ILE A 489 -2.50 -2.12 -0.45
C ILE A 489 -3.62 -1.18 -0.89
N PHE A 490 -4.71 -1.07 -0.12
CA PHE A 490 -5.75 -0.08 -0.40
C PHE A 490 -5.22 1.35 -0.29
N SER A 491 -4.49 1.69 0.79
CA SER A 491 -3.81 2.99 0.89
C SER A 491 -2.80 3.19 -0.24
N LEU A 492 -1.97 2.19 -0.51
CA LEU A 492 -0.95 2.26 -1.57
C LEU A 492 -1.59 2.46 -2.96
N SER A 493 -2.73 1.82 -3.22
CA SER A 493 -3.46 1.96 -4.47
C SER A 493 -3.91 3.41 -4.69
N ILE A 494 -4.42 4.07 -3.65
CA ILE A 494 -4.80 5.49 -3.69
C ILE A 494 -3.58 6.35 -4.02
N ASP A 495 -2.45 6.12 -3.34
CA ASP A 495 -1.21 6.87 -3.54
C ASP A 495 -0.64 6.69 -4.97
N LEU A 496 -0.63 5.46 -5.48
CA LEU A 496 -0.24 5.14 -6.86
C LEU A 496 -1.14 5.85 -7.88
N LEU A 497 -2.45 5.79 -7.68
CA LEU A 497 -3.41 6.38 -8.59
C LEU A 497 -3.31 7.91 -8.58
N ILE A 498 -3.12 8.54 -7.42
CA ILE A 498 -2.86 9.98 -7.33
C ILE A 498 -1.59 10.34 -8.11
N TYR A 499 -0.51 9.61 -7.89
CA TYR A 499 0.77 9.84 -8.58
C TYR A 499 0.64 9.74 -10.11
N PHE A 500 -0.02 8.70 -10.62
CA PHE A 500 -0.25 8.54 -12.06
C PHE A 500 -1.30 9.51 -12.60
N CYS A 501 -2.27 9.96 -11.81
CA CYS A 501 -3.19 11.03 -12.21
C CYS A 501 -2.46 12.35 -12.43
N PHE A 502 -1.50 12.72 -11.56
CA PHE A 502 -0.66 13.91 -11.80
C PHE A 502 0.09 13.81 -13.13
N SER A 503 0.77 12.67 -13.39
CA SER A 503 1.44 12.40 -14.67
C SER A 503 0.48 12.50 -15.86
N GLY A 504 -0.71 11.90 -15.76
CA GLY A 504 -1.72 11.92 -16.82
C GLY A 504 -2.30 13.31 -17.10
N ILE A 505 -2.50 14.13 -16.07
CA ILE A 505 -2.99 15.51 -16.19
C ILE A 505 -1.97 16.37 -16.94
N PHE A 506 -0.70 16.35 -16.54
CA PHE A 506 0.35 17.12 -17.22
C PHE A 506 0.46 16.73 -18.69
N HIS A 507 0.42 15.43 -18.99
CA HIS A 507 0.42 14.95 -20.37
C HIS A 507 -0.78 15.48 -21.19
N LYS A 508 -2.01 15.45 -20.64
CA LYS A 508 -3.19 15.96 -21.36
C LYS A 508 -3.15 17.48 -21.55
N LEU A 509 -2.65 18.24 -20.58
CA LEU A 509 -2.49 19.69 -20.71
C LEU A 509 -1.54 20.04 -21.86
N ASN A 510 -0.43 19.31 -21.99
CA ASN A 510 0.52 19.49 -23.09
C ASN A 510 -0.10 19.19 -24.45
N ILE A 511 -0.92 18.15 -24.57
CA ILE A 511 -1.64 17.85 -25.82
C ILE A 511 -2.55 19.01 -26.22
N ILE A 512 -3.29 19.58 -25.27
CA ILE A 512 -4.21 20.70 -25.53
C ILE A 512 -3.44 21.95 -25.95
N GLN A 513 -2.29 22.24 -25.33
CA GLN A 513 -1.46 23.38 -25.69
C GLN A 513 -0.80 23.24 -27.06
N ASN A 514 -0.35 22.03 -27.42
CA ASN A 514 0.36 21.78 -28.69
C ASN A 514 -0.57 21.46 -29.88
N GLY A 515 -1.82 21.04 -29.63
CA GLY A 515 -2.81 20.72 -30.67
C GLY A 515 -3.81 21.84 -30.96
N GLY A 516 -3.58 23.03 -30.40
CA GLY A 516 -4.30 24.27 -30.69
C GLY A 516 -3.63 25.16 -31.74
N GLU A 517 -2.52 24.71 -32.32
CA GLU A 517 -1.98 25.15 -33.62
C GLU A 517 -2.46 24.16 -34.70
#